data_AF-A0AB38S4K4-F1
#
_entry.id   AF-A0AB38S4K4-F1
#
_cell.length_a   1.000
_cell.length_b   1.000
_cell.length_c   1.000
_cell.angle_alpha   90.00
_cell.angle_beta   90.00
_cell.angle_gamma   90.00
#
_symmetry.space_group_name_H-M   'P 1'
#
loop_
_entity.id
_entity.type
_entity.pdbx_description
1 polymer ?
#
loop_
_entity_poly.entity_id
_entity_poly.type
_entity_poly.pdbx_seq_one_letter_code
_entity_poly.pdbx_strand_id
1 'polypeptide(L)' 'MLNDVRIAPEVNSRNGHSVTFVLAIGTVRQMCHLQTNFASQNQAFNYLHKHRKRFEQLARERFALGQIEDGLIKLTML' A
#
# COMPACT_ATOMS: atom_id res chain seq x y z
N MET A 1 -39.39 -0.36 -19.12
CA MET A 1 -38.68 -1.22 -18.15
C MET A 1 -37.22 -0.78 -18.16
N LEU A 2 -36.84 0.07 -17.21
CA LEU A 2 -35.45 0.51 -17.06
C LEU A 2 -34.76 -0.49 -16.13
N ASN A 3 -33.79 -1.22 -16.67
CA ASN A 3 -32.96 -2.13 -15.89
C ASN A 3 -32.09 -1.29 -14.95
N ASP A 4 -32.41 -1.39 -13.67
CA ASP A 4 -31.69 -0.78 -12.57
C ASP A 4 -30.33 -1.50 -12.43
N VAL A 5 -29.33 -1.02 -13.17
CA VAL A 5 -27.95 -1.50 -13.02
C VAL A 5 -27.46 -0.99 -11.68
N ARG A 6 -27.66 -1.79 -10.64
CA ARG A 6 -26.99 -1.62 -9.37
C ARG A 6 -25.52 -1.97 -9.57
N ILE A 7 -24.70 -0.96 -9.85
CA ILE A 7 -23.26 -1.06 -9.59
C ILE A 7 -23.12 -1.09 -8.06
N ALA A 8 -23.38 -2.24 -7.47
CA ALA A 8 -22.86 -2.50 -6.13
C ALA A 8 -21.34 -2.38 -6.25
N PRO A 9 -20.66 -1.63 -5.37
CA PRO A 9 -19.22 -1.78 -5.29
C PRO A 9 -18.99 -3.27 -5.04
N GLU A 10 -18.28 -3.95 -5.94
CA GLU A 10 -17.61 -5.18 -5.58
C GLU A 10 -16.60 -4.79 -4.49
N VAL A 11 -17.09 -4.75 -3.26
CA VAL A 11 -16.26 -4.84 -2.07
C VAL A 11 -15.68 -6.23 -2.17
N ASN A 12 -14.58 -6.32 -2.91
CA ASN A 12 -13.63 -7.41 -2.82
C ASN A 12 -13.21 -7.44 -1.36
N SER A 13 -13.96 -8.19 -0.55
CA SER A 13 -13.71 -8.45 0.87
C SER A 13 -12.49 -9.36 1.03
N ARG A 14 -11.38 -9.01 0.36
CA ARG A 14 -10.01 -9.29 0.78
C ARG A 14 -9.45 -8.03 1.45
N ASN A 15 -10.27 -7.35 2.26
CA ASN A 15 -9.91 -6.12 2.97
C ASN A 15 -8.91 -6.42 4.09
N GLY A 16 -7.70 -6.83 3.73
CA GLY A 16 -6.61 -6.86 4.67
C GLY A 16 -6.21 -5.44 5.04
N HIS A 17 -5.72 -5.27 6.26
CA HIS A 17 -5.30 -3.96 6.73
C HIS A 17 -4.08 -3.48 5.96
N SER A 18 -4.09 -2.21 5.57
CA SER A 18 -2.91 -1.56 4.98
C SER A 18 -2.13 -0.77 6.01
N VAL A 19 -0.86 -0.51 5.71
CA VAL A 19 0.00 0.36 6.53
C VAL A 19 0.57 1.48 5.69
N THR A 20 0.41 2.71 6.13
CA THR A 20 1.08 3.87 5.53
C THR A 20 2.36 4.19 6.30
N PHE A 21 3.44 4.47 5.58
CA PHE A 21 4.71 4.90 6.17
C PHE A 21 5.37 5.96 5.28
N VAL A 22 6.38 6.66 5.81
CA VAL A 22 7.13 7.68 5.08
C VAL A 22 8.54 7.18 4.78
N LEU A 23 8.91 7.17 3.51
CA LEU A 23 10.27 6.93 3.05
C LEU A 23 11.06 8.24 3.01
N ALA A 24 12.21 8.25 3.66
CA ALA A 24 13.18 9.32 3.57
C ALA A 24 14.20 9.05 2.43
N ILE A 25 14.24 9.94 1.43
CA ILE A 25 15.23 9.93 0.34
C ILE A 25 15.92 11.29 0.30
N GLY A 26 17.05 11.43 1.00
CA GLY A 26 17.68 12.73 1.22
C GLY A 26 16.72 13.70 1.90
N THR A 27 16.45 14.84 1.26
CA THR A 27 15.48 15.85 1.71
C THR A 27 14.03 15.49 1.36
N VAL A 28 13.81 14.51 0.47
CA VAL A 28 12.46 14.08 0.07
C VAL A 28 11.85 13.20 1.17
N ARG A 29 10.56 13.42 1.40
CA ARG A 29 9.70 12.61 2.26
C ARG A 29 8.56 12.09 1.40
N GLN A 30 8.65 10.83 1.00
CA GLN A 30 7.67 10.18 0.12
C GLN A 30 6.75 9.30 0.95
N MET A 31 5.44 9.45 0.78
CA MET A 31 4.47 8.59 1.44
C MET A 31 4.35 7.26 0.68
N CYS A 32 4.30 6.16 1.43
CA CYS A 32 4.20 4.80 0.92
C CYS A 32 3.00 4.11 1.56
N HIS A 33 2.28 3.30 0.77
CA HIS A 33 1.12 2.54 1.22
C HIS A 33 1.35 1.06 0.95
N LEU A 34 1.49 0.27 2.03
CA LEU A 34 1.62 -1.18 1.95
C LEU A 34 0.24 -1.83 2.09
N GLN A 35 -0.24 -2.41 1.02
CA GLN A 35 -1.43 -3.26 1.02
C GLN A 35 -1.07 -4.65 1.51
N THR A 36 -1.85 -5.18 2.45
CA THR A 36 -1.70 -6.53 2.97
C THR A 36 -3.01 -7.30 2.93
N ASN A 37 -2.94 -8.61 3.17
CA ASN A 37 -4.11 -9.47 3.37
C ASN A 37 -4.35 -9.80 4.85
N PHE A 38 -3.66 -9.14 5.79
CA PHE A 38 -3.80 -9.43 7.22
C PHE A 38 -5.13 -8.95 7.77
N ALA A 39 -5.74 -9.78 8.61
CA ALA A 39 -7.03 -9.49 9.24
C ALA A 39 -6.96 -8.43 10.34
N SER A 40 -5.76 -8.01 10.77
CA SER A 40 -5.59 -6.95 11.77
C SER A 40 -4.47 -5.97 11.40
N GLN A 41 -4.64 -4.72 11.85
CA GLN A 41 -3.64 -3.68 11.66
C GLN A 41 -2.31 -4.00 12.38
N ASN A 42 -2.37 -4.65 13.55
CA ASN A 42 -1.17 -5.09 14.27
C ASN A 42 -0.35 -6.11 13.48
N GLN A 43 -1.00 -7.07 12.82
CA GLN A 43 -0.29 -8.03 11.96
C GLN A 43 0.37 -7.32 10.77
N ALA A 44 -0.33 -6.41 10.12
CA ALA A 44 0.21 -5.64 9.00
C ALA A 44 1.40 -4.76 9.42
N PHE A 45 1.30 -4.12 10.59
CA PHE A 45 2.37 -3.31 11.16
C PHE A 45 3.59 -4.16 11.56
N ASN A 46 3.36 -5.28 12.25
CA ASN A 46 4.42 -6.23 12.61
C ASN A 46 5.14 -6.78 11.37
N TYR A 47 4.39 -7.06 10.31
CA TYR A 47 4.96 -7.50 9.04
C TYR A 47 5.81 -6.40 8.37
N LEU A 48 5.32 -5.15 8.31
CA LEU A 48 6.13 -4.02 7.84
C LEU A 48 7.42 -3.90 8.65
N HIS A 49 7.35 -3.98 9.97
CA HIS A 49 8.52 -3.91 10.85
C HIS A 49 9.53 -5.03 10.59
N LYS A 50 9.05 -6.27 10.45
CA LYS A 50 9.90 -7.44 10.17
C LYS A 50 10.62 -7.33 8.82
N HIS A 51 9.96 -6.75 7.82
CA HIS A 51 10.47 -6.65 6.45
C HIS A 51 10.91 -5.23 6.05
N ARG A 52 11.11 -4.34 7.02
CA ARG A 52 11.34 -2.90 6.83
C ARG A 52 12.38 -2.57 5.77
N LYS A 53 13.59 -3.14 5.88
CA LYS A 53 14.69 -2.88 4.94
C LYS A 53 14.31 -3.23 3.49
N ARG A 54 13.54 -4.30 3.30
CA ARG A 54 13.11 -4.74 1.96
C ARG A 54 12.05 -3.81 1.39
N PHE A 55 11.10 -3.36 2.19
CA PHE A 55 10.10 -2.38 1.75
C PHE A 55 10.70 -1.00 1.48
N GLU A 56 11.66 -0.55 2.28
CA GLU A 56 12.40 0.68 2.00
C GLU A 56 13.15 0.58 0.67
N GLN A 57 13.80 -0.56 0.40
CA GLN A 57 14.50 -0.79 -0.87
C GLN A 57 13.54 -0.77 -2.07
N LEU A 58 12.43 -1.52 -2.00
CA LEU A 58 11.41 -1.52 -3.06
C LEU A 58 10.80 -0.14 -3.28
N ALA A 59 10.55 0.61 -2.21
CA ALA A 59 10.03 1.96 -2.31
C ALA A 59 11.05 2.91 -2.96
N ARG A 60 12.36 2.76 -2.71
CA ARG A 60 13.41 3.52 -3.42
C ARG A 60 13.45 3.18 -4.91
N GLU A 61 13.33 1.90 -5.26
CA GLU A 61 13.29 1.45 -6.65
C GLU A 61 12.08 2.04 -7.39
N ARG A 62 10.88 1.94 -6.81
CA ARG A 62 9.67 2.55 -7.38
C ARG A 62 9.78 4.07 -7.50
N PHE A 63 10.35 4.74 -6.49
CA PHE A 63 10.59 6.18 -6.54
C PHE A 63 11.53 6.57 -7.69
N ALA A 64 12.64 5.85 -7.86
CA ALA A 64 13.60 6.09 -8.94
C ALA A 64 12.99 5.89 -10.33
N LEU A 65 12.00 5.00 -10.45
CA LEU A 65 11.23 4.76 -11.68
C LEU A 65 10.07 5.73 -11.88
N GLY A 66 9.83 6.67 -10.94
CA GLY A 66 8.69 7.58 -11.00
C GLY A 66 7.33 6.91 -10.79
N GLN A 67 7.30 5.71 -10.21
CA GLN A 67 6.08 4.94 -9.94
C GLN A 67 5.37 5.47 -8.68
N ILE A 68 4.80 6.64 -8.81
CA ILE A 68 4.06 7.36 -7.77
C ILE A 68 2.65 7.57 -8.28
N GLU A 69 1.67 6.97 -7.60
CA GLU A 69 0.25 7.06 -7.95
C GLU A 69 -0.46 7.87 -6.87
N ASP A 70 -1.16 8.94 -7.25
CA ASP A 70 -1.87 9.83 -6.32
C ASP A 70 -0.96 10.37 -5.19
N GLY A 71 0.32 10.60 -5.50
CA GLY A 71 1.33 11.04 -4.52
C GLY A 71 1.81 9.93 -3.57
N LEU A 72 1.43 8.67 -3.81
CA LEU A 72 1.78 7.52 -2.99
C LEU A 72 2.60 6.51 -3.79
N ILE A 73 3.62 5.93 -3.14
CA ILE A 73 4.19 4.67 -3.61
C ILE A 73 3.35 3.54 -3.06
N LYS A 74 2.59 2.87 -3.93
CA LYS A 74 1.85 1.67 -3.55
C LYS A 74 2.81 0.49 -3.49
N LEU A 75 2.67 -0.36 -2.48
CA LEU A 75 3.43 -1.59 -2.29
C LEU A 75 2.44 -2.70 -1.91
N THR A 76 2.77 -3.93 -2.29
CA THR A 76 2.05 -5.14 -1.88
C THR A 76 2.95 -5.98 -0.99
N MET A 77 2.37 -6.93 -0.26
CA MET A 77 3.16 -7.95 0.45
C MET A 77 4.19 -8.61 -0.48
N LEU A 78 5.31 -9.00 0.13
CA LEU A 78 6.38 -9.79 -0.49
C LEU A 78 5.95 -11.23 -0.69
#